data_AF-A0A6I0EYN8-F1
#
_entry.id   AF-A0A6I0EYN8-F1
#
_cell.length_a   1.000
_cell.length_b   1.000
_cell.length_c   1.000
_cell.angle_alpha   90.00
_cell.angle_beta   90.00
_cell.angle_gamma   90.00
#
_symmetry.space_group_name_H-M   'P 1'
#
loop_
_entity.id
_entity.type
_entity.pdbx_description
1 polymer ?
#
loop_
_entity_poly.entity_id
_entity_poly.type
_entity_poly.pdbx_seq_one_letter_code
_entity_poly.pdbx_strand_id
1 'polypeptide(L)'
;MNKTLHDKESYPPRSEQSLWKDYFFLTQELMKCLDSQDGEMFQELLDQREEMQKRIEEVQKEQSLQNPSSEPYLKTAEGRQLLRDIKALNDQIMQKARRFNQKLHQHNDISKAYEGTNYPMSGMRMDRQR
;
A
#
# COMPACT_ATOMS: atom_id res chain seq x y z
N MET A 1 43.35 -24.38 14.78
CA MET A 1 42.69 -23.20 15.36
C MET A 1 41.90 -22.50 14.27
N ASN A 2 40.63 -22.88 14.09
CA ASN A 2 39.78 -22.29 13.06
C ASN A 2 39.07 -21.06 13.65
N LYS A 3 39.45 -19.88 13.14
CA LYS A 3 38.68 -18.64 13.33
C LYS A 3 37.47 -18.70 12.40
N THR A 4 36.30 -18.95 12.98
CA THR A 4 35.02 -18.80 12.29
C THR A 4 34.75 -17.31 12.05
N LEU A 5 35.04 -16.89 10.82
CA LEU A 5 34.57 -15.65 10.21
C LEU A 5 33.06 -15.77 9.96
N HIS A 6 32.23 -15.45 10.95
CA HIS A 6 30.78 -15.24 10.77
C HIS A 6 30.36 -13.99 11.55
N ASP A 7 31.04 -12.89 11.27
CA ASP A 7 30.66 -11.58 11.80
C ASP A 7 30.68 -10.59 10.63
N LYS A 8 29.58 -10.60 9.86
CA LYS A 8 29.30 -9.60 8.83
C LYS A 8 27.82 -9.22 8.93
N GLU A 9 27.59 -8.12 9.63
CA GLU A 9 26.37 -7.30 9.59
C GLU A 9 25.06 -7.98 10.02
N SER A 10 25.03 -8.60 11.20
CA SER A 10 23.75 -8.76 11.90
C SER A 10 23.38 -7.41 12.50
N TYR A 11 22.58 -6.60 11.78
CA TYR A 11 21.87 -5.49 12.41
C TYR A 11 21.18 -6.03 13.68
N PRO A 12 21.22 -5.32 14.81
CA PRO A 12 20.53 -5.78 16.01
C PRO A 12 19.08 -6.11 15.63
N PRO A 13 18.54 -7.26 16.10
CA PRO A 13 17.18 -7.66 15.76
C PRO A 13 16.25 -6.49 16.03
N ARG A 14 15.55 -6.03 14.98
CA ARG A 14 14.69 -4.85 15.10
C ARG A 14 13.61 -5.12 16.13
N SER A 15 13.37 -4.16 17.01
CA SER A 15 12.29 -4.28 17.99
C SER A 15 10.93 -4.27 17.28
N GLU A 16 9.93 -4.94 17.88
CA GLU A 16 8.55 -4.93 17.39
C GLU A 16 8.05 -3.48 17.16
N GLN A 17 8.36 -2.58 18.10
CA GLN A 17 8.04 -1.15 17.99
C GLN A 17 8.65 -0.48 16.75
N SER A 18 9.92 -0.76 16.44
CA SER A 18 10.58 -0.19 15.25
C SER A 18 9.89 -0.64 13.97
N LEU A 19 9.57 -1.93 13.88
CA LEU A 19 8.89 -2.49 12.71
C LEU A 19 7.49 -1.87 12.52
N TRP A 20 6.75 -1.66 13.60
CA TRP A 20 5.45 -0.96 13.54
C TRP A 20 5.59 0.50 13.09
N LYS A 21 6.65 1.20 13.50
CA LYS A 21 6.92 2.57 13.05
C LYS A 21 7.28 2.61 11.55
N ASP A 22 8.10 1.67 11.09
CA ASP A 22 8.43 1.53 9.66
C ASP A 22 7.18 1.18 8.83
N TYR A 23 6.33 0.29 9.33
CA TYR A 23 5.05 -0.05 8.70
C TYR A 23 4.12 1.16 8.58
N PHE A 24 4.05 1.99 9.63
CA PHE A 24 3.28 3.24 9.58
C PHE A 24 3.87 4.22 8.56
N PHE A 25 5.19 4.37 8.52
CA PHE A 25 5.88 5.20 7.53
C PHE A 25 5.54 4.76 6.09
N LEU A 26 5.65 3.46 5.78
CA LEU A 26 5.26 2.91 4.47
C LEU A 26 3.79 3.22 4.14
N THR A 27 2.91 3.17 5.14
CA THR A 27 1.49 3.52 4.97
C THR A 27 1.32 5.02 4.65
N GLN A 28 2.13 5.91 5.21
CA GLN A 28 2.14 7.33 4.85
C GLN A 28 2.66 7.57 3.44
N GLU A 29 3.70 6.86 3.01
CA GLU A 29 4.23 6.95 1.64
C GLU A 29 3.24 6.44 0.60
N LEU A 30 2.49 5.36 0.89
CA LEU A 30 1.40 4.88 0.04
C LEU A 30 0.32 5.96 -0.18
N MET A 31 -0.03 6.71 0.86
CA MET A 31 -0.96 7.83 0.74
C MET A 31 -0.42 8.92 -0.21
N LYS A 32 0.87 9.25 -0.11
CA LYS A 32 1.50 10.26 -0.98
C LYS A 32 1.58 9.80 -2.43
N CYS A 33 1.85 8.52 -2.69
CA CYS A 33 1.90 7.97 -4.04
C CYS A 33 0.54 8.09 -4.75
N LEU A 34 -0.57 7.94 -4.02
CA LEU A 34 -1.91 8.19 -4.57
C LEU A 34 -2.14 9.65 -4.99
N ASP A 35 -1.48 10.61 -4.33
CA ASP A 35 -1.55 12.02 -4.72
C ASP A 35 -0.67 12.32 -5.95
N SER A 36 0.47 11.64 -6.07
CA SER A 36 1.39 11.75 -7.22
C SER A 36 0.98 10.91 -8.44
N GLN A 37 -0.05 10.06 -8.33
CA GLN A 37 -0.48 9.11 -9.37
C GLN A 37 0.62 8.13 -9.85
N ASP A 38 1.61 7.87 -8.99
CA ASP A 38 2.71 6.97 -9.29
C ASP A 38 2.31 5.52 -8.96
N GLY A 39 1.75 4.82 -9.96
CA GLY A 39 1.23 3.47 -9.79
C GLY A 39 2.32 2.41 -9.58
N GLU A 40 3.50 2.57 -10.19
CA GLU A 40 4.61 1.64 -10.05
C GLU A 40 5.20 1.72 -8.64
N MET A 41 5.53 2.93 -8.17
CA MET A 41 5.98 3.14 -6.79
C MET A 41 4.94 2.70 -5.76
N PHE A 42 3.64 2.93 -6.03
CA PHE A 42 2.58 2.47 -5.15
C PHE A 42 2.58 0.94 -5.00
N GLN A 43 2.78 0.19 -6.10
CA GLN A 43 2.88 -1.27 -6.05
C GLN A 43 4.13 -1.73 -5.28
N GLU A 44 5.29 -1.13 -5.53
CA GLU A 44 6.53 -1.45 -4.82
C GLU A 44 6.39 -1.23 -3.30
N LEU A 45 5.76 -0.13 -2.89
CA LEU A 45 5.51 0.17 -1.48
C LEU A 45 4.50 -0.80 -0.84
N LEU A 46 3.52 -1.30 -1.60
CA LEU A 46 2.62 -2.35 -1.11
C LEU A 46 3.38 -3.64 -0.82
N ASP A 47 4.24 -4.05 -1.74
CA ASP A 47 5.05 -5.27 -1.59
C ASP A 47 5.99 -5.15 -0.39
N GLN A 48 6.66 -3.99 -0.23
CA GLN A 48 7.51 -3.70 0.93
C GLN A 48 6.72 -3.73 2.25
N ARG A 49 5.48 -3.21 2.25
CA ARG A 49 4.61 -3.19 3.43
C ARG A 49 4.10 -4.59 3.79
N GLU A 50 3.83 -5.44 2.80
CA GLU A 50 3.47 -6.84 3.04
C GLU A 50 4.63 -7.61 3.68
N GLU A 51 5.84 -7.44 3.15
CA GLU A 51 7.06 -8.03 3.72
C GLU A 51 7.30 -7.54 5.16
N MET A 52 7.06 -6.25 5.43
CA MET A 52 7.14 -5.70 6.79
C MET A 52 6.12 -6.35 7.74
N GLN A 53 4.90 -6.61 7.26
CA GLN A 53 3.87 -7.29 8.05
C GLN A 53 4.33 -8.70 8.46
N LYS A 54 4.87 -9.47 7.51
CA LYS A 54 5.38 -10.83 7.79
C LYS A 54 6.46 -10.83 8.87
N ARG A 55 7.40 -9.90 8.80
CA ARG A 55 8.46 -9.75 9.82
C ARG A 55 7.91 -9.40 11.20
N ILE A 56 6.89 -8.54 11.27
CA ILE A 56 6.21 -8.23 12.54
C ILE A 56 5.58 -9.50 13.13
N GLU A 57 4.87 -10.27 12.30
CA GLU A 57 4.22 -11.52 12.73
C GLU A 57 5.24 -12.56 13.22
N GLU A 58 6.39 -12.67 12.54
CA GLU A 58 7.51 -13.52 12.95
C GLU A 58 8.08 -13.11 14.30
N VAL A 59 8.38 -11.81 14.49
CA VAL A 59 8.90 -11.30 15.77
C VAL A 59 7.90 -11.52 16.91
N GLN A 60 6.60 -11.29 16.66
CA GLN A 60 5.55 -11.56 17.65
C GLN A 60 5.48 -13.05 18.02
N LYS A 61 5.60 -13.94 17.04
CA LYS A 61 5.63 -15.38 17.26
C LYS A 61 6.85 -15.79 18.09
N GLU A 62 8.03 -15.29 17.75
CA GLU A 62 9.27 -15.56 18.49
C GLU A 62 9.21 -15.05 19.93
N GLN A 63 8.71 -13.83 20.14
CA GLN A 63 8.53 -13.26 21.47
C GLN A 63 7.53 -14.06 22.32
N SER A 64 6.44 -14.52 21.72
CA SER A 64 5.46 -15.40 22.38
C SER A 64 6.07 -16.74 22.80
N LEU A 65 6.97 -17.30 22.00
CA LEU A 65 7.68 -18.55 22.32
C LEU A 65 8.74 -18.36 23.41
N GLN A 66 9.49 -17.26 23.39
CA GLN A 66 10.58 -17.00 24.34
C GLN A 66 10.07 -16.46 25.68
N ASN A 67 9.05 -15.60 25.65
CA ASN A 67 8.47 -14.99 26.85
C ASN A 67 6.94 -14.83 26.69
N PRO A 68 6.17 -15.88 26.99
CA PRO A 68 4.70 -15.86 26.88
C PRO A 68 4.02 -14.81 27.77
N SER A 69 4.73 -14.30 28.79
CA SER A 69 4.22 -13.26 29.70
C SER A 69 4.52 -11.84 29.22
N SER A 70 5.30 -11.68 28.14
CA SER A 70 5.58 -10.37 27.55
C SER A 70 4.32 -9.82 26.88
N GLU A 71 3.96 -8.59 27.23
CA GLU A 71 2.83 -7.92 26.59
C GLU A 71 3.24 -7.41 25.19
N PRO A 72 2.47 -7.71 24.12
CA PRO A 72 2.76 -7.19 22.78
C PRO A 72 2.78 -5.66 22.74
N TYR A 73 3.65 -5.07 21.93
CA TYR A 73 3.76 -3.61 21.81
C TYR A 73 2.42 -2.94 21.50
N LEU A 74 1.59 -3.56 20.64
CA LEU A 74 0.27 -3.03 20.28
C LEU A 74 -0.73 -2.91 21.45
N LYS A 75 -0.49 -3.59 22.58
CA LYS A 75 -1.33 -3.43 23.78
C LYS A 75 -0.90 -2.26 24.66
N THR A 76 0.27 -1.67 24.44
CA THR A 76 0.67 -0.44 25.13
C THR A 76 -0.18 0.76 24.70
N ALA A 77 -0.16 1.87 25.45
CA ALA A 77 -0.87 3.09 25.07
C ALA A 77 -0.37 3.67 23.74
N GLU A 78 0.96 3.69 23.53
CA GLU A 78 1.60 4.14 22.27
C GLU A 78 1.21 3.23 21.10
N GLY A 79 1.33 1.91 21.27
CA GLY A 79 0.97 0.94 20.23
C GLY A 79 -0.51 1.00 19.84
N ARG A 80 -1.42 1.18 20.80
CA ARG A 80 -2.85 1.37 20.51
C ARG A 80 -3.13 2.66 19.74
N GLN A 81 -2.42 3.74 20.04
CA GLN A 81 -2.56 4.99 19.29
C GLN A 81 -2.06 4.81 17.85
N LEU A 82 -0.86 4.24 17.69
CA LEU A 82 -0.29 3.95 16.38
C LEU A 82 -1.21 3.08 15.52
N LEU A 83 -1.82 2.03 16.11
CA LEU A 83 -2.76 1.17 15.40
C LEU A 83 -4.02 1.92 14.93
N ARG A 84 -4.52 2.88 15.74
CA ARG A 84 -5.64 3.74 15.32
C ARG A 84 -5.25 4.60 14.13
N ASP A 85 -4.05 5.19 14.16
CA ASP A 85 -3.55 6.06 13.10
C ASP A 85 -3.35 5.27 11.79
N ILE A 86 -2.77 4.07 11.88
CA ILE A 86 -2.64 3.13 10.74
C ILE A 86 -4.02 2.81 10.14
N LYS A 87 -5.01 2.48 10.97
CA LYS A 87 -6.37 2.13 10.49
C LYS A 87 -7.03 3.31 9.78
N ALA A 88 -7.00 4.49 10.39
CA ALA A 88 -7.56 5.71 9.80
C ALA A 88 -6.89 6.04 8.45
N LEU A 89 -5.57 5.82 8.35
CA LEU A 89 -4.83 6.06 7.11
C LEU A 89 -5.17 5.04 6.02
N ASN A 90 -5.28 3.75 6.38
CA ASN A 90 -5.69 2.68 5.46
C ASN A 90 -7.09 2.96 4.87
N ASP A 91 -8.05 3.39 5.71
CA ASP A 91 -9.39 3.73 5.23
C ASP A 91 -9.36 4.86 4.20
N GLN A 92 -8.53 5.87 4.43
CA GLN A 92 -8.35 6.97 3.48
C GLN A 92 -7.66 6.50 2.18
N ILE A 93 -6.64 5.65 2.28
CA ILE A 93 -5.95 5.06 1.11
C ILE A 93 -6.95 4.26 0.27
N MET A 94 -7.76 3.39 0.88
CA MET A 94 -8.78 2.62 0.18
C MET A 94 -9.78 3.52 -0.54
N GLN A 95 -10.25 4.59 0.12
CA GLN A 95 -11.18 5.54 -0.50
C GLN A 95 -10.54 6.31 -1.68
N LYS A 96 -9.28 6.75 -1.55
CA LYS A 96 -8.56 7.43 -2.63
C LYS A 96 -8.26 6.49 -3.79
N ALA A 97 -7.78 5.28 -3.52
CA ALA A 97 -7.50 4.27 -4.55
C ALA A 97 -8.75 3.90 -5.36
N ARG A 98 -9.91 3.76 -4.71
CA ARG A 98 -11.20 3.54 -5.41
C ARG A 98 -11.53 4.69 -6.36
N ARG A 99 -11.38 5.94 -5.92
CA ARG A 99 -11.62 7.14 -6.74
C ARG A 99 -10.65 7.25 -7.90
N PHE A 100 -9.37 6.92 -7.68
CA PHE A 100 -8.35 6.89 -8.72
C PHE A 100 -8.71 5.87 -9.82
N ASN A 101 -9.06 4.64 -9.44
CA ASN A 101 -9.48 3.61 -10.38
C ASN A 101 -10.75 4.00 -11.16
N GLN A 102 -11.75 4.59 -10.49
CA GLN A 102 -12.96 5.09 -11.16
C GLN A 102 -12.65 6.17 -12.21
N LYS A 103 -11.75 7.12 -11.91
CA LYS A 103 -11.32 8.14 -12.87
C LYS A 103 -10.59 7.55 -14.05
N LEU A 104 -9.71 6.57 -13.84
CA LEU A 104 -9.03 5.86 -14.93
C LEU A 104 -10.01 5.12 -15.83
N HIS A 105 -11.01 4.43 -15.27
CA HIS A 105 -12.06 3.78 -16.05
C HIS A 105 -12.88 4.78 -16.85
N GLN A 106 -13.34 5.87 -16.24
CA GLN A 106 -14.08 6.93 -16.94
C GLN A 106 -13.25 7.58 -18.06
N HIS A 107 -11.96 7.84 -17.82
CA HIS A 107 -11.06 8.39 -18.83
C HIS A 107 -10.88 7.42 -20.00
N ASN A 108 -10.71 6.12 -19.74
CA ASN A 108 -10.62 5.10 -20.79
C ASN A 108 -11.92 4.95 -21.59
N ASP A 109 -13.08 5.00 -20.94
CA ASP A 109 -14.39 4.93 -21.61
C ASP A 109 -14.64 6.18 -22.47
N ILE A 110 -14.24 7.35 -21.99
CA ILE A 110 -14.29 8.61 -22.75
C ILE A 110 -13.28 8.59 -23.90
N SER A 111 -12.03 8.16 -23.69
CA SER A 111 -11.03 8.02 -24.75
C SER A 111 -11.48 7.05 -25.85
N LYS A 112 -12.13 5.93 -25.50
CA LYS A 112 -12.76 5.03 -26.49
C LYS A 112 -13.93 5.69 -27.23
N ALA A 113 -14.70 6.55 -26.57
CA ALA A 113 -15.75 7.33 -27.23
C ALA A 113 -15.19 8.40 -28.20
N TYR A 114 -14.01 8.96 -27.92
CA TYR A 114 -13.33 9.90 -28.82
C TYR A 114 -12.50 9.20 -29.92
N GLU A 115 -11.91 8.02 -29.67
CA GLU A 115 -11.30 7.17 -30.72
C GLU A 115 -12.35 6.58 -31.67
N GLY A 116 -13.60 6.45 -31.21
CA GLY A 116 -14.76 6.13 -32.04
C GLY A 116 -15.27 7.28 -32.92
N THR A 117 -14.62 8.45 -32.92
CA THR A 117 -15.00 9.59 -33.79
C THR A 117 -13.98 9.84 -34.91
N ASN A 118 -13.46 8.77 -35.51
CA ASN A 118 -12.87 8.81 -36.85
C ASN A 118 -13.62 7.86 -37.80
N TYR A 119 -14.93 8.08 -37.90
CA TYR A 119 -15.69 7.72 -39.09
C TYR A 119 -16.49 8.96 -39.50
N PRO A 120 -16.44 9.39 -40.78
CA PRO A 120 -17.20 10.53 -41.23
C PRO A 120 -18.68 10.26 -40.95
N MET A 121 -19.37 11.20 -40.30
CA MET A 121 -20.83 11.24 -40.25
C MET A 121 -21.37 11.49 -41.66
N SER A 122 -21.24 10.48 -42.51
CA SER A 122 -21.92 10.33 -43.78
C SER A 122 -23.26 9.67 -43.46
N GLY A 123 -24.31 10.48 -43.32
CA GLY A 123 -25.59 9.95 -42.85
C GLY A 123 -26.73 10.96 -42.62
N MET A 124 -26.51 12.25 -42.87
CA MET A 124 -27.59 13.25 -43.06
C MET A 124 -28.44 12.98 -44.32
N ARG A 125 -28.97 11.76 -44.51
CA ARG A 125 -29.79 11.39 -45.69
C ARG A 125 -31.06 10.60 -45.38
N MET A 126 -31.58 10.64 -44.16
CA MET A 126 -32.96 10.17 -43.90
C MET A 126 -33.85 11.28 -43.34
N ASP A 127 -33.63 12.50 -43.79
CA ASP A 127 -34.54 13.63 -43.56
C ASP A 127 -34.77 14.46 -44.84
N ARG A 128 -34.90 13.75 -45.97
CA ARG A 128 -35.43 14.32 -47.21
C ARG A 128 -36.31 13.31 -47.95
N GLN A 129 -37.60 13.67 -47.95
CA GLN A 129 -38.65 13.33 -48.92
C GLN A 129 -39.58 12.16 -48.55
N ARG A 130 -40.76 12.57 -48.06
CA ARG A 130 -42.13 12.16 -48.44
C ARG A 130 -42.35 10.73 -48.93
#